data_AF-A0A7K3EGE3-F1
#
_entry.id   AF-A0A7K3EGE3-F1
#
_cell.length_a   1.000
_cell.length_b   1.000
_cell.length_c   1.000
_cell.angle_alpha   90.00
_cell.angle_beta   90.00
_cell.angle_gamma   90.00
#
_symmetry.space_group_name_H-M   'P 1'
#
loop_
_entity.id
_entity.type
_entity.pdbx_description
1 polymer ?
#
loop_
_entity_poly.entity_id
_entity_poly.type
_entity_poly.pdbx_seq_one_letter_code
_entity_poly.pdbx_strand_id
1 'polypeptide(L)'
;MSADTEVQTPIRHALTLQAKANAPVPEDEVERIADEIIASAAAADKTIEEYIVQYASELDVKAPRKGMKSAFWSYGIPHPDLPTDKVLSSQFLAAIWSDMENDSERGSARYLEGTPGGQDLGKLHLWDRDVQEALHFNEAKGDAVAGKAWGALSENYAKATDGEAILFAGELAPWTVAYETELPQLRRTIGADHIHFMYDLSEQTLEGLPPESQQLLSEGRVRSHVHFFAPDPENPPPQKYWESGYLNLDHLKSLTTPEAQRAAILEVCERVALLDQQPTEAETGAQQNLDLSTDREVTAPGVGEQQPAFSVPEQTPSPPTAESGPAVYASTHGTFMPGVEVNAKVGPLPVQPPEPSASAIGADFMPGVALKPAPAPAAAPTTPGPTHAPPAPEQAQDTGMGV
;
A
#
# COMPACT_ATOMS: atom_id res chain seq x y z
N MET A 1 21.86 4.28 43.77
CA MET A 1 21.05 3.29 43.03
C MET A 1 20.62 3.99 41.75
N SER A 2 20.58 3.30 40.61
CA SER A 2 20.18 3.95 39.35
C SER A 2 18.71 4.38 39.39
N ALA A 3 18.36 5.38 38.59
CA ALA A 3 16.96 5.73 38.36
C ALA A 3 16.22 4.55 37.70
N ASP A 4 14.93 4.44 37.97
CA ASP A 4 14.07 3.43 37.36
C ASP A 4 14.00 3.64 35.84
N THR A 5 14.46 2.64 35.08
CA THR A 5 14.21 2.57 33.63
C THR A 5 12.74 2.19 33.43
N GLU A 6 11.85 3.17 33.55
CA GLU A 6 10.44 3.02 33.25
C GLU A 6 10.28 2.49 31.81
N VAL A 7 9.77 1.26 31.67
CA VAL A 7 9.69 0.59 30.37
C VAL A 7 8.67 1.32 29.50
N GLN A 8 9.17 2.14 28.58
CA GLN A 8 8.33 2.95 27.71
C GLN A 8 7.55 2.04 26.76
N THR A 9 6.23 2.03 26.91
CA THR A 9 5.34 1.24 26.03
C THR A 9 5.45 1.73 24.58
N PRO A 10 5.17 0.87 23.57
CA PRO A 10 5.18 1.27 22.16
C PRO A 10 4.39 2.55 21.89
N ILE A 11 3.21 2.67 22.52
CA ILE A 11 2.34 3.85 22.43
C ILE A 11 2.95 5.09 23.07
N ARG A 12 3.57 4.99 24.26
CA ARG A 12 4.27 6.12 24.89
C ARG A 12 5.54 6.50 24.13
N HIS A 13 6.14 5.59 23.37
CA HIS A 13 7.22 5.91 22.44
C HIS A 13 6.69 6.64 21.19
N ALA A 14 5.64 6.13 20.55
CA ALA A 14 5.00 6.76 19.40
C ALA A 14 4.49 8.19 19.69
N LEU A 15 3.85 8.41 20.85
CA LEU A 15 3.48 9.76 21.34
C LEU A 15 4.70 10.67 21.52
N THR A 16 5.85 10.12 21.94
CA THR A 16 7.10 10.88 22.09
C THR A 16 7.74 11.22 20.74
N LEU A 17 7.60 10.37 19.73
CA LEU A 17 8.01 10.68 18.36
C LEU A 17 7.11 11.75 17.75
N GLN A 18 5.78 11.65 17.91
CA GLN A 18 4.83 12.67 17.46
C GLN A 18 5.08 14.03 18.11
N ALA A 19 5.36 14.07 19.42
CA ALA A 19 5.68 15.31 20.13
C ALA A 19 7.01 15.96 19.66
N LYS A 20 7.95 15.18 19.10
CA LYS A 20 9.18 15.70 18.48
C LYS A 20 8.96 16.16 17.04
N ALA A 21 8.18 15.41 16.26
CA ALA A 21 7.85 15.74 14.87
C ALA A 21 6.97 17.00 14.76
N ASN A 22 6.13 17.24 15.77
CA ASN A 22 5.30 18.44 15.89
C ASN A 22 5.98 19.59 16.64
N ALA A 23 7.30 19.53 16.87
CA ALA A 23 8.05 20.66 17.41
C ALA A 23 8.29 21.69 16.29
N PRO A 24 8.14 23.01 16.53
CA PRO A 24 8.40 24.02 15.52
C PRO A 24 9.83 23.95 14.96
N VAL A 25 9.96 24.09 13.65
CA VAL A 25 11.26 24.20 12.98
C VAL A 25 11.92 25.54 13.37
N PRO A 26 13.23 25.59 13.66
CA PRO A 26 13.93 26.85 13.91
C PRO A 26 13.85 27.81 12.72
N GLU A 27 13.69 29.11 12.97
CA GLU A 27 13.58 30.15 11.94
C GLU A 27 14.78 30.15 10.96
N ASP A 28 15.99 29.91 11.47
CA ASP A 28 17.23 29.78 10.68
C ASP A 28 17.32 28.48 9.88
N GLU A 29 16.57 27.43 10.26
CA GLU A 29 16.42 26.21 9.48
C GLU A 29 15.30 26.34 8.43
N VAL A 30 14.21 27.05 8.74
CA VAL A 30 13.15 27.39 7.78
C VAL A 30 13.72 28.21 6.61
N GLU A 31 14.44 29.31 6.91
CA GLU A 31 15.09 30.13 5.88
C GLU A 31 16.06 29.29 5.02
N ARG A 32 16.91 28.47 5.67
CA ARG A 32 17.88 27.59 4.99
C ARG A 32 17.21 26.60 4.04
N ILE A 33 16.16 25.91 4.48
CA ILE A 33 15.43 24.92 3.66
C ILE A 33 14.79 25.61 2.46
N ALA A 34 14.15 26.77 2.66
CA ALA A 34 13.52 27.52 1.58
C ALA A 34 14.54 28.00 0.54
N ASP A 35 15.65 28.61 0.97
CA ASP A 35 16.73 29.08 0.08
C ASP A 35 17.37 27.91 -0.70
N GLU A 36 17.65 26.78 -0.05
CA GLU A 36 18.20 25.58 -0.70
C GLU A 36 17.26 25.03 -1.79
N ILE A 37 15.97 24.96 -1.52
CA ILE A 37 14.94 24.53 -2.48
C ILE A 37 14.80 25.53 -3.64
N ILE A 38 14.70 26.83 -3.35
CA ILE A 38 14.51 27.89 -4.35
C ILE A 38 15.72 27.96 -5.29
N ALA A 39 16.94 27.93 -4.73
CA ALA A 39 18.18 27.93 -5.51
C ALA A 39 18.30 26.66 -6.38
N SER A 40 17.91 25.50 -5.86
CA SER A 40 17.99 24.24 -6.60
C SER A 40 16.94 24.13 -7.71
N ALA A 41 15.71 24.60 -7.48
CA ALA A 41 14.67 24.69 -8.51
C ALA A 41 15.10 25.63 -9.65
N ALA A 42 15.66 26.79 -9.32
CA ALA A 42 16.19 27.75 -10.30
C ALA A 42 17.41 27.18 -11.07
N ALA A 43 18.31 26.45 -10.39
CA ALA A 43 19.45 25.79 -11.05
C ALA A 43 19.03 24.62 -11.97
N ALA A 44 17.85 24.04 -11.74
CA ALA A 44 17.28 22.96 -12.54
C ALA A 44 16.29 23.44 -13.63
N ASP A 45 16.11 24.76 -13.81
CA ASP A 45 15.16 25.41 -14.72
C ASP A 45 13.71 24.92 -14.54
N LYS A 46 13.25 24.89 -13.28
CA LYS A 46 11.94 24.34 -12.85
C LYS A 46 11.19 25.28 -11.92
N THR A 47 9.87 25.13 -11.85
CA THR A 47 9.12 25.66 -10.71
C THR A 47 9.45 24.89 -9.43
N ILE A 48 9.23 25.51 -8.27
CA ILE A 48 9.46 24.90 -6.96
C ILE A 48 8.68 23.58 -6.80
N GLU A 49 7.43 23.53 -7.28
CA GLU A 49 6.61 22.31 -7.27
C GLU A 49 7.21 21.18 -8.12
N GLU A 50 7.57 21.46 -9.38
CA GLU A 50 8.18 20.46 -10.26
C GLU A 50 9.52 19.95 -9.74
N TYR A 51 10.32 20.83 -9.13
CA TYR A 51 11.58 20.47 -8.50
C TYR A 51 11.37 19.54 -7.29
N ILE A 52 10.53 19.92 -6.33
CA ILE A 52 10.28 19.13 -5.12
C ILE A 52 9.68 17.75 -5.48
N VAL A 53 8.71 17.70 -6.39
CA VAL A 53 8.06 16.44 -6.78
C VAL A 53 9.02 15.54 -7.56
N GLN A 54 9.85 16.09 -8.46
CA GLN A 54 10.89 15.30 -9.13
C GLN A 54 11.94 14.79 -8.13
N TYR A 55 12.46 15.65 -7.25
CA TYR A 55 13.42 15.28 -6.21
C TYR A 55 12.89 14.10 -5.39
N ALA A 56 11.66 14.19 -4.87
CA ALA A 56 11.01 13.10 -4.14
C ALA A 56 10.87 11.81 -4.95
N SER A 57 10.66 11.89 -6.27
CA SER A 57 10.58 10.74 -7.17
C SER A 57 11.94 10.07 -7.48
N GLU A 58 13.07 10.71 -7.16
CA GLU A 58 14.43 10.22 -7.42
C GLU A 58 15.12 9.65 -6.16
N LEU A 59 14.54 9.87 -4.97
CA LEU A 59 15.10 9.46 -3.68
C LEU A 59 15.10 7.93 -3.43
N ASP A 60 16.09 7.43 -2.68
CA ASP A 60 16.28 5.99 -2.51
C ASP A 60 15.39 5.37 -1.41
N VAL A 61 14.36 4.66 -1.87
CA VAL A 61 13.40 3.90 -1.05
C VAL A 61 13.54 2.38 -1.21
N LYS A 62 14.65 1.89 -1.81
CA LYS A 62 14.87 0.46 -2.07
C LYS A 62 14.93 -0.36 -0.77
N ALA A 63 14.45 -1.60 -0.82
CA ALA A 63 14.56 -2.53 0.30
C ALA A 63 16.01 -3.02 0.45
N PRO A 64 16.66 -2.90 1.63
CA PRO A 64 18.03 -3.41 1.85
C PRO A 64 18.16 -4.94 1.69
N ARG A 65 17.05 -5.67 1.82
CA ARG A 65 16.93 -7.11 1.61
C ARG A 65 15.58 -7.42 0.93
N LYS A 66 15.55 -8.47 0.11
CA LYS A 66 14.30 -9.01 -0.45
C LYS A 66 13.41 -9.65 0.61
N GLY A 67 12.10 -9.55 0.43
CA GLY A 67 11.10 -10.14 1.31
C GLY A 67 11.07 -9.51 2.70
N MET A 68 11.42 -8.22 2.80
CA MET A 68 11.15 -7.42 4.00
C MET A 68 9.68 -7.03 4.02
N LYS A 69 9.07 -7.04 5.21
CA LYS A 69 7.74 -6.45 5.42
C LYS A 69 7.83 -4.93 5.26
N SER A 70 6.96 -4.33 4.45
CA SER A 70 6.82 -2.87 4.36
C SER A 70 5.61 -2.41 5.16
N ALA A 71 5.81 -1.52 6.14
CA ALA A 71 4.75 -0.83 6.82
C ALA A 71 4.32 0.42 6.03
N PHE A 72 3.01 0.56 5.93
CA PHE A 72 2.31 1.66 5.29
C PHE A 72 1.26 2.17 6.28
N TRP A 73 0.79 3.41 6.16
CA TRP A 73 -0.09 3.98 7.18
C TRP A 73 -1.11 4.95 6.59
N SER A 74 -2.23 5.12 7.29
CA SER A 74 -3.24 6.11 6.92
C SER A 74 -3.87 6.68 8.18
N TYR A 75 -4.05 8.00 8.19
CA TYR A 75 -4.61 8.76 9.33
C TYR A 75 -3.88 8.51 10.66
N GLY A 76 -4.51 8.90 11.76
CA GLY A 76 -4.14 8.50 13.10
C GLY A 76 -5.37 8.02 13.87
N ILE A 77 -5.13 7.31 14.96
CA ILE A 77 -6.17 6.80 15.86
C ILE A 77 -6.45 7.78 17.01
N PRO A 78 -7.71 8.01 17.43
CA PRO A 78 -8.02 8.75 18.64
C PRO A 78 -7.33 8.12 19.86
N HIS A 79 -6.76 8.94 20.75
CA HIS A 79 -5.97 8.46 21.89
C HIS A 79 -6.30 9.25 23.17
N PRO A 80 -6.51 8.59 24.34
CA PRO A 80 -6.94 9.27 25.57
C PRO A 80 -5.94 10.29 26.12
N ASP A 81 -4.64 10.12 25.85
CA ASP A 81 -3.60 11.08 26.25
C ASP A 81 -3.46 12.28 25.30
N LEU A 82 -4.33 12.40 24.28
CA LEU A 82 -4.35 13.51 23.33
C LEU A 82 -5.67 14.32 23.44
N PRO A 83 -5.67 15.61 23.05
CA PRO A 83 -6.89 16.38 22.88
C PRO A 83 -7.88 15.71 21.92
N THR A 84 -9.19 15.92 22.13
CA THR A 84 -10.25 15.26 21.33
C THR A 84 -10.29 15.66 19.85
N ASP A 85 -9.60 16.73 19.47
CA ASP A 85 -9.39 17.18 18.09
C ASP A 85 -8.06 16.69 17.49
N LYS A 86 -7.36 15.77 18.18
CA LYS A 86 -6.05 15.24 17.81
C LYS A 86 -6.05 13.70 17.84
N VAL A 87 -5.16 13.12 17.05
CA VAL A 87 -4.99 11.67 16.90
C VAL A 87 -3.52 11.30 17.00
N LEU A 88 -3.24 10.06 17.42
CA LEU A 88 -1.92 9.45 17.37
C LEU A 88 -1.71 8.95 15.94
N SER A 89 -0.81 9.60 15.18
CA SER A 89 -0.57 9.28 13.78
C SER A 89 -0.08 7.84 13.62
N SER A 90 -0.71 7.11 12.71
CA SER A 90 -0.35 5.73 12.38
C SER A 90 1.10 5.61 11.86
N GLN A 91 1.67 6.71 11.35
CA GLN A 91 3.09 6.84 10.99
C GLN A 91 4.04 6.41 12.11
N PHE A 92 3.83 6.92 13.34
CA PHE A 92 4.70 6.60 14.47
C PHE A 92 4.47 5.18 14.99
N LEU A 93 3.26 4.63 14.81
CA LEU A 93 2.96 3.25 15.15
C LEU A 93 3.60 2.26 14.15
N ALA A 94 3.61 2.62 12.86
CA ALA A 94 4.34 1.91 11.80
C ALA A 94 5.86 1.94 12.02
N ALA A 95 6.41 3.07 12.46
CA ALA A 95 7.82 3.20 12.84
C ALA A 95 8.18 2.30 14.02
N ILE A 96 7.47 2.41 15.15
CA ILE A 96 7.75 1.61 16.36
C ILE A 96 7.57 0.11 16.13
N TRP A 97 6.56 -0.31 15.36
CA TRP A 97 6.43 -1.72 14.97
C TRP A 97 7.61 -2.18 14.09
N SER A 98 8.06 -1.35 13.14
CA SER A 98 9.21 -1.68 12.29
C SER A 98 10.49 -1.83 13.12
N ASP A 99 10.69 -1.00 14.15
CA ASP A 99 11.81 -1.14 15.07
C ASP A 99 11.70 -2.45 15.88
N MET A 100 10.53 -2.76 16.44
CA MET A 100 10.28 -4.01 17.21
C MET A 100 10.48 -5.29 16.39
N GLU A 101 10.06 -5.30 15.13
CA GLU A 101 10.32 -6.40 14.19
C GLU A 101 11.83 -6.52 13.86
N ASN A 102 12.55 -5.39 13.73
CA ASN A 102 13.99 -5.38 13.46
C ASN A 102 14.85 -5.76 14.67
N ASP A 103 14.41 -5.45 15.89
CA ASP A 103 15.02 -5.95 17.13
C ASP A 103 14.83 -7.48 17.28
N SER A 104 13.74 -8.02 16.73
CA SER A 104 13.42 -9.45 16.75
C SER A 104 14.14 -10.25 15.65
N GLU A 105 14.13 -9.75 14.41
CA GLU A 105 14.91 -10.26 13.27
C GLU A 105 15.48 -9.08 12.49
N ARG A 106 16.81 -8.90 12.51
CA ARG A 106 17.44 -7.71 11.91
C ARG A 106 17.26 -7.66 10.40
N GLY A 107 16.59 -6.62 9.91
CA GLY A 107 16.25 -6.46 8.49
C GLY A 107 15.04 -7.29 8.11
N SER A 108 14.03 -7.39 8.98
CA SER A 108 12.73 -8.02 8.73
C SER A 108 11.70 -7.01 8.20
N ALA A 109 11.70 -5.78 8.72
CA ALA A 109 10.68 -4.76 8.48
C ALA A 109 11.28 -3.40 8.09
N ARG A 110 10.46 -2.55 7.49
CA ARG A 110 10.77 -1.17 7.09
C ARG A 110 9.49 -0.33 7.02
N TYR A 111 9.60 0.97 7.19
CA TYR A 111 8.55 1.97 6.93
C TYR A 111 9.11 3.07 6.01
N LEU A 112 8.24 3.82 5.33
CA LEU A 112 8.64 4.82 4.32
C LEU A 112 9.66 5.83 4.85
N GLU A 113 9.34 6.49 5.97
CA GLU A 113 10.14 7.53 6.61
C GLU A 113 11.41 6.99 7.29
N GLY A 114 11.50 5.67 7.45
CA GLY A 114 12.72 4.97 7.89
C GLY A 114 13.71 4.68 6.76
N THR A 115 13.31 4.84 5.49
CA THR A 115 14.23 4.70 4.35
C THR A 115 15.13 5.95 4.19
N PRO A 116 16.28 5.87 3.51
CA PRO A 116 17.11 7.03 3.23
C PRO A 116 16.33 8.16 2.54
N GLY A 117 15.54 7.82 1.52
CA GLY A 117 14.68 8.79 0.84
C GLY A 117 13.58 9.39 1.72
N GLY A 118 12.97 8.60 2.60
CA GLY A 118 12.01 9.12 3.58
C GLY A 118 12.63 10.09 4.59
N GLN A 119 13.86 9.81 5.03
CA GLN A 119 14.61 10.70 5.91
C GLN A 119 15.05 11.98 5.19
N ASP A 120 15.46 11.90 3.92
CA ASP A 120 15.86 13.05 3.12
C ASP A 120 14.68 13.96 2.77
N LEU A 121 13.52 13.40 2.38
CA LEU A 121 12.29 14.18 2.17
C LEU A 121 11.75 14.76 3.48
N GLY A 122 11.89 14.05 4.60
CA GLY A 122 11.51 14.54 5.93
C GLY A 122 12.23 15.84 6.33
N LYS A 123 13.52 15.97 5.99
CA LYS A 123 14.34 17.18 6.25
C LYS A 123 13.90 18.42 5.47
N LEU A 124 13.01 18.28 4.49
CA LEU A 124 12.44 19.43 3.78
C LEU A 124 11.21 20.01 4.49
N HIS A 125 10.71 19.38 5.56
CA HIS A 125 9.63 19.91 6.41
C HIS A 125 8.41 20.47 5.63
N LEU A 126 8.03 19.84 4.51
CA LEU A 126 7.03 20.38 3.56
C LEU A 126 5.61 20.57 4.14
N TRP A 127 5.30 19.91 5.26
CA TRP A 127 4.05 20.06 6.02
C TRP A 127 4.12 21.15 7.10
N ASP A 128 5.30 21.75 7.32
CA ASP A 128 5.46 22.89 8.23
C ASP A 128 5.04 24.18 7.52
N ARG A 129 4.16 24.94 8.17
CA ARG A 129 3.57 26.15 7.59
C ARG A 129 4.59 27.26 7.36
N ASP A 130 5.58 27.41 8.24
CA ASP A 130 6.55 28.49 8.12
C ASP A 130 7.50 28.22 6.94
N VAL A 131 7.79 26.94 6.66
CA VAL A 131 8.46 26.51 5.41
C VAL A 131 7.58 26.76 4.17
N GLN A 132 6.27 26.49 4.24
CA GLN A 132 5.35 26.81 3.12
C GLN A 132 5.29 28.32 2.82
N GLU A 133 5.24 29.17 3.84
CA GLU A 133 5.25 30.64 3.68
C GLU A 133 6.61 31.15 3.16
N ALA A 134 7.73 30.58 3.62
CA ALA A 134 9.08 30.89 3.12
C ALA A 134 9.26 30.51 1.64
N LEU A 135 8.67 29.38 1.20
CA LEU A 135 8.57 28.97 -0.21
C LEU A 135 7.54 29.79 -1.04
N HIS A 136 6.92 30.81 -0.43
CA HIS A 136 5.90 31.68 -1.01
C HIS A 136 4.63 30.95 -1.49
N PHE A 137 4.32 29.80 -0.88
CA PHE A 137 3.06 29.12 -1.04
C PHE A 137 2.00 29.69 -0.08
N ASN A 138 0.73 29.49 -0.43
CA ASN A 138 -0.35 29.51 0.55
C ASN A 138 -0.61 28.08 1.04
N GLU A 139 -1.21 27.93 2.21
CA GLU A 139 -1.58 26.66 2.86
C GLU A 139 -2.09 25.58 1.87
N ALA A 140 -3.15 25.88 1.11
CA ALA A 140 -3.73 24.96 0.13
C ALA A 140 -2.78 24.57 -1.03
N LYS A 141 -1.79 25.42 -1.35
CA LYS A 141 -0.72 25.09 -2.33
C LYS A 141 0.42 24.31 -1.68
N GLY A 142 0.81 24.65 -0.46
CA GLY A 142 1.85 23.97 0.29
C GLY A 142 1.48 22.51 0.56
N ASP A 143 0.28 22.27 1.10
CA ASP A 143 -0.26 20.93 1.35
C ASP A 143 -0.40 20.11 0.07
N ALA A 144 -0.79 20.73 -1.05
CA ALA A 144 -0.86 20.07 -2.35
C ALA A 144 0.53 19.70 -2.91
N VAL A 145 1.57 20.50 -2.64
CA VAL A 145 2.96 20.19 -3.04
C VAL A 145 3.54 19.10 -2.13
N ALA A 146 3.34 19.21 -0.82
CA ALA A 146 3.77 18.21 0.16
C ALA A 146 3.11 16.84 -0.11
N GLY A 147 1.79 16.82 -0.34
CA GLY A 147 1.04 15.61 -0.69
C GLY A 147 1.53 14.96 -1.98
N LYS A 148 1.84 15.73 -3.03
CA LYS A 148 2.42 15.22 -4.28
C LYS A 148 3.84 14.67 -4.07
N ALA A 149 4.67 15.34 -3.29
CA ALA A 149 6.05 14.92 -3.02
C ALA A 149 6.09 13.59 -2.26
N TRP A 150 5.34 13.50 -1.15
CA TRP A 150 5.18 12.26 -0.41
C TRP A 150 4.50 11.16 -1.23
N GLY A 151 3.51 11.51 -2.06
CA GLY A 151 2.88 10.60 -3.01
C GLY A 151 3.88 9.97 -3.98
N ALA A 152 4.74 10.78 -4.62
CA ALA A 152 5.76 10.30 -5.56
C ALA A 152 6.80 9.39 -4.89
N LEU A 153 7.27 9.75 -3.69
CA LEU A 153 8.17 8.91 -2.89
C LEU A 153 7.49 7.59 -2.48
N SER A 154 6.23 7.65 -2.05
CA SER A 154 5.46 6.48 -1.60
C SER A 154 5.16 5.50 -2.74
N GLU A 155 4.89 6.00 -3.96
CA GLU A 155 4.65 5.16 -5.12
C GLU A 155 5.89 4.30 -5.42
N ASN A 156 7.08 4.90 -5.34
CA ASN A 156 8.34 4.18 -5.46
C ASN A 156 8.56 3.19 -4.31
N TYR A 157 8.13 3.50 -3.09
CA TYR A 157 8.25 2.62 -1.91
C TYR A 157 7.31 1.40 -2.00
N ALA A 158 6.10 1.59 -2.53
CA ALA A 158 5.16 0.51 -2.88
C ALA A 158 5.69 -0.34 -4.05
N LYS A 159 6.19 0.28 -5.13
CA LYS A 159 6.87 -0.41 -6.25
C LYS A 159 8.10 -1.21 -5.80
N ALA A 160 8.83 -0.72 -4.80
CA ALA A 160 10.02 -1.36 -4.24
C ALA A 160 9.74 -2.40 -3.13
N THR A 161 8.48 -2.71 -2.84
CA THR A 161 8.09 -3.73 -1.85
C THR A 161 7.96 -5.10 -2.53
N ASP A 162 8.74 -6.08 -2.06
CA ASP A 162 8.72 -7.48 -2.53
C ASP A 162 8.49 -8.52 -1.39
N GLY A 163 7.95 -8.05 -0.26
CA GLY A 163 7.47 -8.86 0.87
C GLY A 163 6.03 -8.48 1.26
N GLU A 164 5.61 -8.81 2.49
CA GLU A 164 4.26 -8.47 2.99
C GLU A 164 4.08 -6.95 3.17
N ALA A 165 2.87 -6.45 2.93
CA ALA A 165 2.50 -5.06 3.21
C ALA A 165 1.60 -4.98 4.46
N ILE A 166 2.00 -4.17 5.44
CA ILE A 166 1.29 -4.02 6.72
C ILE A 166 0.71 -2.61 6.82
N LEU A 167 -0.62 -2.47 6.63
CA LEU A 167 -1.34 -1.21 6.78
C LEU A 167 -1.65 -0.91 8.25
N PHE A 168 -1.13 0.20 8.75
CA PHE A 168 -1.55 0.82 10.01
C PHE A 168 -2.78 1.70 9.74
N ALA A 169 -3.92 1.03 9.54
CA ALA A 169 -5.22 1.64 9.31
C ALA A 169 -6.35 0.69 9.75
N GLY A 170 -7.43 1.25 10.29
CA GLY A 170 -8.71 0.53 10.47
C GLY A 170 -9.49 0.56 9.16
N GLU A 171 -9.77 1.78 8.68
CA GLU A 171 -10.34 2.03 7.37
C GLU A 171 -9.41 2.94 6.57
N LEU A 172 -9.34 2.74 5.26
CA LEU A 172 -8.57 3.60 4.36
C LEU A 172 -9.54 4.57 3.71
N ALA A 173 -9.36 5.87 3.98
CA ALA A 173 -10.11 6.89 3.29
C ALA A 173 -9.60 7.01 1.85
N PRO A 174 -10.50 7.11 0.86
CA PRO A 174 -10.15 6.94 -0.54
C PRO A 174 -9.15 7.99 -1.03
N TRP A 175 -9.27 9.22 -0.50
CA TRP A 175 -8.41 10.37 -0.81
C TRP A 175 -6.99 10.34 -0.21
N THR A 176 -6.57 9.25 0.46
CA THR A 176 -5.20 9.16 1.01
C THR A 176 -4.23 8.48 0.06
N VAL A 177 -2.96 8.89 0.14
CA VAL A 177 -1.84 8.30 -0.60
C VAL A 177 -1.80 6.77 -0.45
N ALA A 178 -2.10 6.25 0.74
CA ALA A 178 -2.18 4.81 0.99
C ALA A 178 -3.26 4.09 0.16
N TYR A 179 -4.40 4.72 -0.10
CA TYR A 179 -5.48 4.13 -0.90
C TYR A 179 -5.33 4.40 -2.40
N GLU A 180 -4.97 5.62 -2.81
CA GLU A 180 -4.83 5.99 -4.22
C GLU A 180 -3.53 5.48 -4.85
N THR A 181 -2.42 5.58 -4.14
CA THR A 181 -1.07 5.46 -4.69
C THR A 181 -0.41 4.14 -4.31
N GLU A 182 -0.41 3.81 -3.02
CA GLU A 182 0.31 2.63 -2.51
C GLU A 182 -0.46 1.34 -2.81
N LEU A 183 -1.73 1.25 -2.39
CA LEU A 183 -2.52 0.02 -2.53
C LEU A 183 -2.62 -0.52 -3.96
N PRO A 184 -2.89 0.26 -5.01
CA PRO A 184 -2.96 -0.27 -6.38
C PRO A 184 -1.62 -0.83 -6.85
N GLN A 185 -0.49 -0.22 -6.45
CA GLN A 185 0.81 -0.78 -6.77
C GLN A 185 1.08 -2.06 -5.97
N LEU A 186 0.73 -2.12 -4.69
CA LEU A 186 0.85 -3.35 -3.87
C LEU A 186 0.00 -4.51 -4.40
N ARG A 187 -1.25 -4.24 -4.83
CA ARG A 187 -2.12 -5.25 -5.46
C ARG A 187 -1.54 -5.78 -6.77
N ARG A 188 -0.74 -4.98 -7.51
CA ARG A 188 0.01 -5.42 -8.70
C ARG A 188 1.33 -6.14 -8.39
N THR A 189 2.12 -5.67 -7.42
CA THR A 189 3.50 -6.16 -7.19
C THR A 189 3.57 -7.40 -6.32
N ILE A 190 2.86 -7.40 -5.19
CA ILE A 190 2.88 -8.50 -4.20
C ILE A 190 1.57 -9.29 -4.15
N GLY A 191 0.47 -8.70 -4.66
CA GLY A 191 -0.85 -9.32 -4.70
C GLY A 191 -1.62 -9.17 -3.39
N ALA A 192 -2.94 -9.11 -3.49
CA ALA A 192 -3.82 -8.74 -2.38
C ALA A 192 -3.79 -9.70 -1.17
N ASP A 193 -3.42 -10.97 -1.35
CA ASP A 193 -3.26 -11.92 -0.24
C ASP A 193 -2.03 -11.63 0.64
N HIS A 194 -1.03 -10.88 0.14
CA HIS A 194 0.14 -10.41 0.91
C HIS A 194 -0.06 -9.03 1.56
N ILE A 195 -1.30 -8.52 1.54
CA ILE A 195 -1.68 -7.24 2.13
C ILE A 195 -2.43 -7.51 3.44
N HIS A 196 -1.95 -6.93 4.54
CA HIS A 196 -2.44 -7.15 5.89
C HIS A 196 -2.71 -5.82 6.59
N PHE A 197 -3.62 -5.82 7.58
CA PHE A 197 -4.02 -4.61 8.31
C PHE A 197 -3.80 -4.84 9.80
N MET A 198 -3.17 -3.87 10.48
CA MET A 198 -2.80 -3.99 11.90
C MET A 198 -4.00 -3.88 12.86
N TYR A 199 -5.04 -3.15 12.46
CA TYR A 199 -6.25 -2.96 13.25
C TYR A 199 -7.44 -3.65 12.55
N ASP A 200 -8.39 -4.18 13.31
CA ASP A 200 -9.67 -4.65 12.74
C ASP A 200 -10.57 -3.47 12.30
N LEU A 201 -11.67 -3.77 11.61
CA LEU A 201 -12.74 -2.81 11.34
C LEU A 201 -13.50 -2.47 12.63
N SER A 202 -14.11 -1.29 12.70
CA SER A 202 -14.85 -0.88 13.91
C SER A 202 -16.09 -1.75 14.14
N GLU A 203 -16.49 -1.92 15.40
CA GLU A 203 -17.72 -2.64 15.75
C GLU A 203 -18.95 -2.02 15.05
N GLN A 204 -18.98 -0.69 14.90
CA GLN A 204 -20.04 0.04 14.19
C GLN A 204 -20.07 -0.26 12.68
N THR A 205 -18.91 -0.42 12.05
CA THR A 205 -18.76 -0.81 10.64
C THR A 205 -19.36 -2.21 10.42
N LEU A 206 -19.06 -3.13 11.33
CA LEU A 206 -19.49 -4.53 11.30
C LEU A 206 -20.92 -4.76 11.84
N GLU A 207 -21.50 -3.80 12.57
CA GLU A 207 -22.78 -3.96 13.27
C GLU A 207 -23.92 -4.40 12.34
N GLY A 208 -24.62 -5.48 12.71
CA GLY A 208 -25.76 -6.01 11.95
C GLY A 208 -25.39 -6.88 10.74
N LEU A 209 -24.10 -7.03 10.41
CA LEU A 209 -23.65 -8.03 9.42
C LEU A 209 -23.59 -9.44 10.05
N PRO A 210 -23.89 -10.52 9.30
CA PRO A 210 -23.70 -11.88 9.76
C PRO A 210 -22.20 -12.25 9.82
N PRO A 211 -21.81 -13.27 10.62
CA PRO A 211 -20.40 -13.61 10.86
C PRO A 211 -19.59 -13.88 9.60
N GLU A 212 -20.19 -14.46 8.56
CA GLU A 212 -19.53 -14.76 7.28
C GLU A 212 -19.14 -13.48 6.53
N SER A 213 -20.01 -12.46 6.55
CA SER A 213 -19.76 -11.15 5.97
C SER A 213 -18.73 -10.35 6.79
N GLN A 214 -18.80 -10.44 8.13
CA GLN A 214 -17.78 -9.84 9.01
C GLN A 214 -16.41 -10.47 8.77
N GLN A 215 -16.31 -11.81 8.75
CA GLN A 215 -15.07 -12.53 8.48
C GLN A 215 -14.46 -12.13 7.13
N LEU A 216 -15.28 -12.05 6.08
CA LEU A 216 -14.83 -11.65 4.74
C LEU A 216 -14.31 -10.22 4.71
N LEU A 217 -14.99 -9.29 5.39
CA LEU A 217 -14.52 -7.90 5.54
C LEU A 217 -13.31 -7.76 6.47
N SER A 218 -12.98 -8.76 7.29
CA SER A 218 -11.73 -8.83 8.06
C SER A 218 -10.55 -9.44 7.27
N GLU A 219 -10.73 -9.84 6.00
CA GLU A 219 -9.65 -10.33 5.15
C GLU A 219 -8.87 -9.16 4.49
N GLY A 220 -7.54 -9.14 4.63
CA GLY A 220 -6.70 -8.09 4.05
C GLY A 220 -6.81 -7.97 2.52
N ARG A 221 -7.02 -9.09 1.82
CA ARG A 221 -7.33 -9.09 0.38
C ARG A 221 -8.65 -8.41 0.01
N VAL A 222 -9.62 -8.32 0.92
CA VAL A 222 -10.89 -7.59 0.69
C VAL A 222 -10.74 -6.14 1.11
N ARG A 223 -10.16 -5.89 2.30
CA ARG A 223 -9.89 -4.54 2.83
C ARG A 223 -8.95 -3.71 1.96
N SER A 224 -8.10 -4.36 1.17
CA SER A 224 -7.27 -3.70 0.16
C SER A 224 -8.03 -3.26 -1.10
N HIS A 225 -9.30 -3.64 -1.28
CA HIS A 225 -10.15 -3.18 -2.39
C HIS A 225 -11.32 -2.29 -1.94
N VAL A 226 -11.84 -2.46 -0.72
CA VAL A 226 -13.09 -1.79 -0.28
C VAL A 226 -12.88 -0.59 0.66
N HIS A 227 -13.75 0.41 0.56
CA HIS A 227 -13.90 1.47 1.57
C HIS A 227 -15.38 1.84 1.78
N PHE A 228 -15.67 2.50 2.90
CA PHE A 228 -17.05 2.82 3.34
C PHE A 228 -17.42 4.31 3.20
N PHE A 229 -16.46 5.14 2.79
CA PHE A 229 -16.68 6.56 2.50
C PHE A 229 -17.50 6.72 1.21
N ALA A 230 -18.73 7.23 1.35
CA ALA A 230 -19.69 7.34 0.25
C ALA A 230 -19.33 8.43 -0.78
N PRO A 231 -19.63 8.21 -2.07
CA PRO A 231 -19.57 9.25 -3.10
C PRO A 231 -20.49 10.45 -2.86
N ASP A 232 -19.87 11.61 -2.63
CA ASP A 232 -20.46 12.95 -2.72
C ASP A 232 -20.24 13.53 -4.14
N PRO A 233 -21.28 13.63 -5.00
CA PRO A 233 -21.13 14.14 -6.36
C PRO A 233 -20.93 15.66 -6.44
N GLU A 234 -21.19 16.42 -5.36
CA GLU A 234 -20.94 17.87 -5.31
C GLU A 234 -19.50 18.17 -4.88
N ASN A 235 -18.82 17.21 -4.23
CA ASN A 235 -17.41 17.30 -3.82
C ASN A 235 -16.66 15.96 -4.05
N PRO A 236 -16.43 15.57 -5.32
CA PRO A 236 -15.65 14.38 -5.61
C PRO A 236 -14.16 14.57 -5.24
N PRO A 237 -13.52 13.63 -4.51
CA PRO A 237 -12.08 13.58 -4.41
C PRO A 237 -11.51 13.34 -5.82
N PRO A 238 -10.28 13.81 -6.10
CA PRO A 238 -9.76 13.91 -7.48
C PRO A 238 -9.38 12.58 -8.17
N GLN A 239 -9.94 11.43 -7.76
CA GLN A 239 -9.22 10.15 -7.77
C GLN A 239 -9.97 8.95 -8.35
N LYS A 240 -9.22 8.10 -9.08
CA LYS A 240 -9.72 7.01 -9.93
C LYS A 240 -10.50 5.89 -9.22
N TYR A 241 -10.20 5.59 -7.95
CA TYR A 241 -10.70 4.37 -7.28
C TYR A 241 -11.95 4.58 -6.41
N TRP A 242 -12.42 5.82 -6.21
CA TRP A 242 -13.47 6.15 -5.21
C TRP A 242 -14.82 5.47 -5.45
N GLU A 243 -15.39 5.60 -6.66
CA GLU A 243 -16.68 4.99 -6.97
C GLU A 243 -16.56 3.46 -7.05
N SER A 244 -15.42 2.96 -7.54
CA SER A 244 -15.20 1.53 -7.76
C SER A 244 -15.00 0.77 -6.45
N GLY A 245 -14.25 1.33 -5.50
CA GLY A 245 -13.97 0.74 -4.18
C GLY A 245 -15.06 0.95 -3.12
N TYR A 246 -16.07 1.78 -3.40
CA TYR A 246 -17.14 2.02 -2.43
C TYR A 246 -18.01 0.78 -2.20
N LEU A 247 -18.09 0.37 -0.92
CA LEU A 247 -19.01 -0.65 -0.42
C LEU A 247 -20.07 0.00 0.48
N ASN A 248 -21.28 0.18 -0.09
CA ASN A 248 -22.42 0.72 0.63
C ASN A 248 -22.92 -0.26 1.71
N LEU A 249 -22.66 0.07 2.99
CA LEU A 249 -23.02 -0.77 4.14
C LEU A 249 -24.54 -0.91 4.33
N ASP A 250 -25.34 0.13 4.07
CA ASP A 250 -26.80 0.04 4.19
C ASP A 250 -27.40 -0.87 3.12
N HIS A 251 -26.87 -0.80 1.89
CA HIS A 251 -27.23 -1.76 0.85
C HIS A 251 -26.81 -3.18 1.24
N LEU A 252 -25.58 -3.39 1.70
CA LEU A 252 -25.09 -4.69 2.16
C LEU A 252 -25.98 -5.28 3.27
N LYS A 253 -26.32 -4.48 4.28
CA LYS A 253 -27.21 -4.86 5.40
C LYS A 253 -28.67 -5.11 4.94
N SER A 254 -29.09 -4.57 3.80
CA SER A 254 -30.42 -4.83 3.21
C SER A 254 -30.53 -6.19 2.48
N LEU A 255 -29.40 -6.82 2.12
CA LEU A 255 -29.39 -8.10 1.40
C LEU A 255 -29.70 -9.26 2.35
N THR A 256 -30.73 -10.05 2.01
CA THR A 256 -31.39 -10.99 2.92
C THR A 256 -30.70 -12.35 3.07
N THR A 257 -29.60 -12.62 2.37
CA THR A 257 -28.83 -13.87 2.52
C THR A 257 -27.31 -13.60 2.56
N PRO A 258 -26.51 -14.42 3.29
CA PRO A 258 -25.06 -14.28 3.32
C PRO A 258 -24.40 -14.43 1.94
N GLU A 259 -24.97 -15.22 1.03
CA GLU A 259 -24.46 -15.41 -0.33
C GLU A 259 -24.62 -14.14 -1.16
N ALA A 260 -25.75 -13.43 -1.02
CA ALA A 260 -25.97 -12.15 -1.68
C ALA A 260 -25.02 -11.07 -1.14
N GLN A 261 -24.80 -11.03 0.18
CA GLN A 261 -23.84 -10.12 0.80
C GLN A 261 -22.40 -10.42 0.35
N ARG A 262 -22.00 -11.69 0.33
CA ARG A 262 -20.69 -12.14 -0.18
C ARG A 262 -20.51 -11.78 -1.66
N ALA A 263 -21.55 -11.92 -2.49
CA ALA A 263 -21.50 -11.51 -3.89
C ALA A 263 -21.28 -10.00 -4.03
N ALA A 264 -22.05 -9.18 -3.31
CA ALA A 264 -21.90 -7.73 -3.33
C ALA A 264 -20.50 -7.26 -2.88
N ILE A 265 -19.92 -7.87 -1.84
CA ILE A 265 -18.55 -7.56 -1.38
C ILE A 265 -17.52 -7.90 -2.48
N LEU A 266 -17.65 -9.06 -3.13
CA LEU A 266 -16.71 -9.49 -4.17
C LEU A 266 -16.85 -8.71 -5.47
N GLU A 267 -18.05 -8.18 -5.78
CA GLU A 267 -18.25 -7.27 -6.92
C GLU A 267 -17.39 -6.01 -6.75
N VAL A 268 -17.30 -5.43 -5.55
CA VAL A 268 -16.42 -4.28 -5.27
C VAL A 268 -14.95 -4.64 -5.54
N CYS A 269 -14.51 -5.82 -5.08
CA CYS A 269 -13.16 -6.32 -5.36
C CYS A 269 -12.90 -6.48 -6.87
N GLU A 270 -13.86 -7.03 -7.63
CA GLU A 270 -13.75 -7.21 -9.08
C GLU A 270 -13.65 -5.87 -9.82
N ARG A 271 -14.48 -4.87 -9.46
CA ARG A 271 -14.41 -3.52 -10.06
C ARG A 271 -13.04 -2.86 -9.85
N VAL A 272 -12.47 -2.96 -8.64
CA VAL A 272 -11.14 -2.40 -8.34
C VAL A 272 -10.02 -3.20 -9.03
N ALA A 273 -10.09 -4.53 -9.04
CA ALA A 273 -9.12 -5.37 -9.75
C ALA A 273 -9.14 -5.13 -11.29
N LEU A 274 -10.26 -4.73 -11.86
CA LEU A 274 -10.36 -4.29 -13.26
C LEU A 274 -9.70 -2.93 -13.50
N LEU A 275 -9.73 -2.00 -12.54
CA LEU A 275 -8.97 -0.75 -12.61
C LEU A 275 -7.46 -0.96 -12.47
N ASP A 276 -7.06 -1.97 -11.69
CA ASP A 276 -5.64 -2.31 -11.48
C ASP A 276 -4.99 -2.87 -12.76
N GLN A 277 -5.73 -3.67 -13.52
CA GLN A 277 -5.31 -4.25 -14.80
C GLN A 277 -5.22 -3.22 -15.94
N GLN A 278 -5.74 -2.00 -15.78
CA GLN A 278 -5.59 -0.96 -16.79
C GLN A 278 -4.20 -0.30 -16.67
N PRO A 279 -3.44 -0.18 -17.78
CA PRO A 279 -2.11 0.41 -17.75
C PRO A 279 -2.19 1.85 -17.25
N THR A 280 -1.26 2.22 -16.36
CA THR A 280 -1.13 3.59 -15.90
C THR A 280 -0.46 4.46 -16.97
N GLU A 281 -0.69 5.77 -16.90
CA GLU A 281 -0.03 6.73 -17.80
C GLU A 281 1.50 6.71 -17.62
N ALA A 282 1.97 6.43 -16.40
CA ALA A 282 3.39 6.25 -16.08
C ALA A 282 4.01 5.02 -16.78
N GLU A 283 3.34 3.87 -16.73
CA GLU A 283 3.77 2.66 -17.48
C GLU A 283 3.74 2.91 -19.00
N THR A 284 2.71 3.60 -19.48
CA THR A 284 2.57 3.96 -20.91
C THR A 284 3.72 4.86 -21.37
N GLY A 285 4.12 5.85 -20.56
CA GLY A 285 5.28 6.69 -20.83
C GLY A 285 6.61 5.93 -20.78
N ALA A 286 6.75 4.95 -19.88
CA ALA A 286 7.93 4.07 -19.82
C ALA A 286 8.04 3.18 -21.07
N GLN A 287 6.92 2.60 -21.52
CA GLN A 287 6.84 1.79 -22.75
C GLN A 287 7.29 2.61 -23.97
N GLN A 288 6.75 3.83 -24.13
CA GLN A 288 7.06 4.70 -25.27
C GLN A 288 8.52 5.16 -25.30
N ASN A 289 9.14 5.43 -24.14
CA ASN A 289 10.57 5.76 -24.09
C ASN A 289 11.47 4.56 -24.43
N LEU A 290 11.04 3.33 -24.13
CA LEU A 290 11.73 2.10 -24.55
C LEU A 290 11.70 1.94 -26.08
N ASP A 291 10.53 2.01 -26.71
CA ASP A 291 10.39 1.91 -28.16
C ASP A 291 11.18 3.01 -28.90
N LEU A 292 11.09 4.26 -28.43
CA LEU A 292 11.84 5.40 -28.98
C LEU A 292 13.35 5.29 -28.78
N SER A 293 13.82 4.50 -27.80
CA SER A 293 15.25 4.24 -27.60
C SER A 293 15.78 3.11 -28.48
N THR A 294 14.93 2.19 -28.96
CA THR A 294 15.32 1.16 -29.94
C THR A 294 15.42 1.69 -31.37
N ASP A 295 14.62 2.70 -31.73
CA ASP A 295 14.53 3.22 -33.10
C ASP A 295 15.64 4.23 -33.48
N ARG A 296 16.73 4.30 -32.68
CA ARG A 296 17.78 5.33 -32.84
C ARG A 296 19.22 4.82 -32.95
N GLU A 297 19.45 3.55 -33.31
CA GLU A 297 20.78 3.09 -33.74
C GLU A 297 21.05 3.45 -35.21
N VAL A 298 21.76 4.56 -35.43
CA VAL A 298 22.05 5.09 -36.76
C VAL A 298 23.10 4.23 -37.49
N THR A 299 22.69 3.53 -38.55
CA THR A 299 23.62 2.91 -39.51
C THR A 299 23.32 3.31 -40.96
N ALA A 300 24.15 4.20 -41.49
CA ALA A 300 24.27 4.53 -42.91
C ALA A 300 25.68 5.11 -43.17
N PRO A 301 26.25 5.08 -44.40
CA PRO A 301 25.60 4.69 -45.67
C PRO A 301 26.30 3.54 -46.43
N GLY A 302 25.56 2.94 -47.37
CA GLY A 302 26.10 2.04 -48.40
C GLY A 302 25.29 2.19 -49.70
N VAL A 303 25.97 2.49 -50.81
CA VAL A 303 25.31 2.76 -52.10
C VAL A 303 25.20 1.48 -52.93
N GLY A 304 24.02 1.23 -53.51
CA GLY A 304 23.78 0.15 -54.47
C GLY A 304 22.51 0.40 -55.29
N GLU A 305 22.63 0.39 -56.61
CA GLU A 305 21.52 0.63 -57.55
C GLU A 305 20.66 -0.63 -57.77
N GLN A 306 19.34 -0.49 -57.91
CA GLN A 306 18.56 -0.83 -59.13
C GLN A 306 17.03 -0.96 -58.90
N GLN A 307 16.28 -0.41 -59.85
CA GLN A 307 14.87 -0.67 -60.19
C GLN A 307 14.82 -1.23 -61.64
N PRO A 308 13.67 -1.66 -62.22
CA PRO A 308 12.28 -1.71 -61.72
C PRO A 308 11.81 -3.20 -61.61
N ALA A 309 10.60 -3.72 -61.89
CA ALA A 309 9.35 -3.23 -62.51
C ALA A 309 8.15 -4.18 -62.24
N PHE A 310 6.92 -3.69 -62.50
CA PHE A 310 5.64 -4.43 -62.61
C PHE A 310 5.06 -5.06 -61.31
N SER A 311 3.75 -5.08 -61.05
CA SER A 311 2.57 -4.63 -61.83
C SER A 311 1.41 -4.10 -60.96
N VAL A 312 0.45 -3.46 -61.63
CA VAL A 312 -0.78 -2.76 -61.16
C VAL A 312 -1.98 -3.35 -61.95
N PRO A 313 -3.29 -3.19 -61.60
CA PRO A 313 -3.96 -2.50 -60.49
C PRO A 313 -4.58 -3.53 -59.50
N GLU A 314 -5.69 -3.38 -58.74
CA GLU A 314 -6.82 -2.41 -58.55
C GLU A 314 -7.39 -2.65 -57.11
N GLN A 315 -8.39 -2.00 -56.50
CA GLN A 315 -9.44 -1.04 -56.92
C GLN A 315 -9.88 -0.15 -55.73
N THR A 316 -10.70 0.88 -55.98
CA THR A 316 -11.46 1.67 -54.98
C THR A 316 -12.71 2.26 -55.66
N PRO A 317 -13.80 2.58 -54.95
CA PRO A 317 -14.03 3.99 -54.61
C PRO A 317 -14.72 4.23 -53.25
N SER A 318 -14.92 5.50 -52.90
CA SER A 318 -15.28 5.97 -51.54
C SER A 318 -16.74 6.50 -51.43
N PRO A 319 -17.13 7.54 -50.63
CA PRO A 319 -18.38 7.50 -49.85
C PRO A 319 -19.50 8.43 -50.40
N PRO A 320 -20.57 8.66 -49.61
CA PRO A 320 -21.04 10.03 -49.40
C PRO A 320 -21.30 10.40 -47.91
N THR A 321 -21.84 11.59 -47.66
CA THR A 321 -21.71 12.35 -46.40
C THR A 321 -23.06 12.82 -45.81
N ALA A 322 -23.04 13.16 -44.51
CA ALA A 322 -23.77 14.26 -43.85
C ALA A 322 -25.13 14.03 -43.12
N GLU A 323 -25.22 14.72 -41.96
CA GLU A 323 -26.39 15.31 -41.27
C GLU A 323 -27.61 14.47 -40.84
N SER A 324 -27.71 14.19 -39.52
CA SER A 324 -28.75 14.75 -38.60
C SER A 324 -28.86 13.98 -37.27
N GLY A 325 -29.08 14.69 -36.15
CA GLY A 325 -29.53 14.09 -34.87
C GLY A 325 -31.04 14.27 -34.64
N PRO A 326 -31.60 13.99 -33.43
CA PRO A 326 -30.93 13.63 -32.18
C PRO A 326 -31.32 12.23 -31.61
N ALA A 327 -30.85 11.95 -30.40
CA ALA A 327 -30.91 10.65 -29.72
C ALA A 327 -32.32 10.06 -29.44
N VAL A 328 -32.44 8.72 -29.57
CA VAL A 328 -32.86 7.79 -28.50
C VAL A 328 -32.23 6.41 -28.77
N TYR A 329 -31.54 5.82 -27.78
CA TYR A 329 -31.36 4.38 -27.63
C TYR A 329 -31.77 4.02 -26.19
N ALA A 330 -32.87 3.33 -25.90
CA ALA A 330 -33.33 2.01 -26.39
C ALA A 330 -32.44 0.86 -25.89
N SER A 331 -32.52 0.59 -24.57
CA SER A 331 -31.92 -0.59 -23.94
C SER A 331 -32.85 -1.80 -24.06
N THR A 332 -32.46 -2.82 -24.83
CA THR A 332 -33.18 -4.11 -24.94
C THR A 332 -32.27 -5.30 -25.29
N HIS A 333 -32.21 -6.27 -24.37
CA HIS A 333 -31.81 -7.68 -24.56
C HIS A 333 -30.30 -7.98 -24.80
N GLY A 334 -29.78 -9.19 -24.53
CA GLY A 334 -30.40 -10.40 -23.94
C GLY A 334 -29.74 -10.82 -22.60
N THR A 335 -30.34 -11.63 -21.71
CA THR A 335 -31.05 -12.91 -21.86
C THR A 335 -30.13 -14.15 -21.86
N PHE A 336 -29.85 -14.64 -20.65
CA PHE A 336 -29.77 -16.06 -20.22
C PHE A 336 -28.92 -17.07 -21.03
N MET A 337 -27.91 -17.63 -20.37
CA MET A 337 -27.28 -18.93 -20.71
C MET A 337 -27.45 -19.90 -19.53
N PRO A 338 -28.25 -20.98 -19.67
CA PRO A 338 -28.38 -22.02 -18.65
C PRO A 338 -27.38 -23.17 -18.85
N GLY A 339 -26.83 -23.72 -17.77
CA GLY A 339 -26.19 -25.04 -17.78
C GLY A 339 -24.78 -25.12 -17.20
N VAL A 340 -24.64 -25.00 -15.88
CA VAL A 340 -23.48 -25.54 -15.15
C VAL A 340 -23.98 -26.32 -13.93
N GLU A 341 -24.01 -27.65 -14.02
CA GLU A 341 -24.25 -28.52 -12.86
C GLU A 341 -22.94 -28.71 -12.08
N VAL A 342 -22.72 -27.93 -11.03
CA VAL A 342 -21.60 -28.17 -10.10
C VAL A 342 -21.96 -29.33 -9.16
N ASN A 343 -21.50 -30.53 -9.49
CA ASN A 343 -21.71 -31.74 -8.67
C ASN A 343 -20.85 -31.71 -7.38
N ALA A 344 -21.24 -30.88 -6.42
CA ALA A 344 -20.62 -30.79 -5.09
C ALA A 344 -21.01 -32.00 -4.22
N LYS A 345 -20.29 -33.12 -4.38
CA LYS A 345 -20.44 -34.32 -3.54
C LYS A 345 -19.08 -34.88 -3.14
N VAL A 346 -19.02 -35.46 -1.94
CA VAL A 346 -17.82 -35.93 -1.23
C VAL A 346 -16.96 -34.81 -0.65
N GLY A 347 -17.20 -34.50 0.63
CA GLY A 347 -16.13 -34.14 1.55
C GLY A 347 -15.84 -35.32 2.50
N PRO A 348 -14.71 -35.31 3.23
CA PRO A 348 -14.56 -36.16 4.40
C PRO A 348 -14.10 -35.41 5.66
N LEU A 349 -15.00 -35.32 6.65
CA LEU A 349 -14.80 -35.40 8.12
C LEU A 349 -13.79 -34.44 8.83
N PRO A 350 -14.01 -34.14 10.13
CA PRO A 350 -13.26 -33.10 10.84
C PRO A 350 -11.88 -33.55 11.31
N VAL A 351 -10.91 -32.64 11.21
CA VAL A 351 -9.62 -32.74 11.92
C VAL A 351 -9.81 -32.27 13.35
N GLN A 352 -9.32 -33.05 14.33
CA GLN A 352 -9.33 -32.63 15.75
C GLN A 352 -8.30 -31.52 16.00
N PRO A 353 -8.55 -30.58 16.92
CA PRO A 353 -7.56 -29.58 17.28
C PRO A 353 -6.33 -30.24 17.94
N PRO A 354 -5.09 -29.89 17.53
CA PRO A 354 -3.88 -30.33 18.23
C PRO A 354 -3.76 -29.63 19.60
N GLU A 355 -3.11 -30.30 20.56
CA GLU A 355 -2.88 -29.76 21.90
C GLU A 355 -1.88 -28.59 21.89
N PRO A 356 -2.05 -27.58 22.78
CA PRO A 356 -1.24 -26.36 22.74
C PRO A 356 0.22 -26.63 23.16
N SER A 357 1.15 -26.24 22.30
CA SER A 357 2.60 -26.32 22.54
C SER A 357 3.26 -24.97 22.30
N ALA A 358 3.95 -24.45 23.32
CA ALA A 358 4.80 -23.25 23.31
C ALA A 358 4.17 -21.96 22.71
N SER A 359 3.55 -21.15 23.57
CA SER A 359 3.14 -19.78 23.22
C SER A 359 4.34 -18.92 22.80
N ALA A 360 4.27 -18.32 21.61
CA ALA A 360 4.96 -17.05 21.37
C ALA A 360 4.28 -15.98 22.26
N ILE A 361 5.08 -15.13 22.91
CA ILE A 361 4.55 -14.08 23.79
C ILE A 361 4.06 -12.93 22.92
N GLY A 362 2.78 -12.92 22.60
CA GLY A 362 2.11 -11.70 22.11
C GLY A 362 2.11 -10.66 23.22
N ALA A 363 2.86 -9.57 23.03
CA ALA A 363 2.75 -8.40 23.89
C ALA A 363 1.51 -7.60 23.48
N ASP A 364 0.69 -7.17 24.46
CA ASP A 364 -0.48 -6.33 24.23
C ASP A 364 -0.04 -4.94 23.70
N PHE A 365 0.03 -4.80 22.37
CA PHE A 365 0.47 -3.58 21.69
C PHE A 365 -0.44 -2.38 22.00
N MET A 366 -1.74 -2.61 22.21
CA MET A 366 -2.71 -1.61 22.67
C MET A 366 -3.80 -2.20 23.56
N PRO A 367 -4.15 -1.57 24.70
CA PRO A 367 -5.36 -1.91 25.42
C PRO A 367 -6.60 -1.44 24.63
N GLY A 368 -7.49 -2.37 24.28
CA GLY A 368 -8.74 -2.06 23.58
C GLY A 368 -8.72 -2.17 22.05
N VAL A 369 -7.61 -2.61 21.45
CA VAL A 369 -7.55 -2.98 20.02
C VAL A 369 -7.28 -4.49 19.93
N ALA A 370 -8.10 -5.21 19.17
CA ALA A 370 -7.85 -6.61 18.89
C ALA A 370 -6.66 -6.76 17.93
N LEU A 371 -5.67 -7.56 18.31
CA LEU A 371 -4.51 -7.90 17.48
C LEU A 371 -4.68 -9.32 16.95
N LYS A 372 -4.55 -9.47 15.63
CA LYS A 372 -4.66 -10.78 14.98
C LYS A 372 -3.29 -11.49 14.97
N PRO A 373 -3.18 -12.72 15.52
CA PRO A 373 -1.93 -13.49 15.41
C PRO A 373 -1.58 -13.77 13.94
N ALA A 374 -0.30 -13.61 13.59
CA ALA A 374 0.19 -13.93 12.25
C ALA A 374 0.08 -15.44 11.96
N PRO A 375 -0.24 -15.84 10.71
CA PRO A 375 -0.25 -17.24 10.31
C PRO A 375 1.18 -17.81 10.31
N ALA A 376 1.34 -19.05 10.78
CA ALA A 376 2.64 -19.71 10.75
C ALA A 376 3.07 -20.07 9.31
N PRO A 377 4.37 -19.98 8.98
CA PRO A 377 4.87 -20.31 7.64
C PRO A 377 4.65 -21.79 7.29
N ALA A 378 4.25 -22.06 6.04
CA ALA A 378 3.99 -23.41 5.56
C ALA A 378 5.28 -24.26 5.54
N ALA A 379 5.28 -25.38 6.27
CA ALA A 379 6.44 -26.26 6.36
C ALA A 379 6.73 -26.96 5.01
N ALA A 380 7.96 -26.81 4.51
CA ALA A 380 8.41 -27.51 3.31
C ALA A 380 8.52 -29.03 3.54
N PRO A 381 8.23 -29.88 2.54
CA PRO A 381 8.25 -31.33 2.69
C PRO A 381 9.68 -31.87 2.86
N THR A 382 10.01 -32.37 4.04
CA THR A 382 11.33 -32.96 4.34
C THR A 382 11.53 -34.34 3.72
N THR A 383 12.54 -34.47 2.86
CA THR A 383 13.02 -35.75 2.33
C THR A 383 13.68 -36.61 3.42
N PRO A 384 13.36 -37.92 3.56
CA PRO A 384 13.95 -38.76 4.60
C PRO A 384 15.39 -39.19 4.29
N GLY A 385 16.33 -38.85 5.19
CA GLY A 385 17.70 -39.38 5.22
C GLY A 385 17.81 -40.71 6.02
N PRO A 386 18.86 -41.52 5.80
CA PRO A 386 18.95 -42.88 6.31
C PRO A 386 19.36 -43.01 7.79
N THR A 387 19.04 -44.17 8.37
CA THR A 387 19.06 -44.46 9.82
C THR A 387 20.41 -44.96 10.37
N HIS A 388 20.60 -44.73 11.68
CA HIS A 388 21.54 -45.37 12.62
C HIS A 388 23.05 -45.03 12.61
N ALA A 389 23.47 -44.41 13.73
CA ALA A 389 24.73 -44.68 14.44
C ALA A 389 24.42 -44.78 15.96
N PRO A 390 25.25 -45.44 16.80
CA PRO A 390 24.86 -45.85 18.16
C PRO A 390 25.08 -44.80 19.27
N PRO A 391 24.44 -44.94 20.44
CA PRO A 391 24.61 -44.02 21.57
C PRO A 391 25.95 -44.20 22.30
N ALA A 392 26.46 -43.10 22.86
CA ALA A 392 27.58 -43.09 23.81
C ALA A 392 27.08 -43.24 25.27
N PRO A 393 27.89 -43.79 26.19
CA PRO A 393 27.45 -44.09 27.56
C PRO A 393 27.41 -42.87 28.50
N GLU A 394 26.73 -43.05 29.63
CA GLU A 394 26.42 -42.04 30.65
C GLU A 394 27.44 -42.03 31.82
N GLN A 395 27.47 -40.94 32.58
CA GLN A 395 28.18 -40.74 33.88
C GLN A 395 29.72 -40.61 33.78
N ALA A 396 30.40 -39.80 34.61
CA ALA A 396 30.06 -39.34 35.96
C ALA A 396 30.37 -37.84 36.23
N GLN A 397 30.09 -37.40 37.46
CA GLN A 397 30.29 -36.03 37.97
C GLN A 397 31.65 -35.84 38.68
N ASP A 398 31.98 -34.56 38.87
CA ASP A 398 32.51 -33.94 40.11
C ASP A 398 33.99 -33.48 40.17
N THR A 399 34.19 -32.28 40.74
CA THR A 399 35.43 -31.53 41.02
C THR A 399 36.37 -31.20 39.83
N GLY A 400 37.19 -30.15 39.85
CA GLY A 400 37.26 -29.00 40.78
C GLY A 400 38.62 -28.27 40.72
N MET A 401 38.60 -26.92 40.78
CA MET A 401 39.72 -26.03 41.14
C MET A 401 41.07 -26.16 40.37
N GLY A 402 41.17 -25.42 39.25
CA GLY A 402 42.20 -24.38 38.98
C GLY A 402 43.72 -24.68 39.00
N VAL A 403 44.39 -24.16 37.96
CA VAL A 403 45.57 -23.27 38.08
C VAL A 403 45.36 -22.10 37.13
#